data_AF-A0A7C5SMU0-F1
#
_entry.id   AF-A0A7C5SMU0-F1
#
_cell.length_a   1.000
_cell.length_b   1.000
_cell.length_c   1.000
_cell.angle_alpha   90.00
_cell.angle_beta   90.00
_cell.angle_gamma   90.00
#
_symmetry.space_group_name_H-M   'P 1'
#
loop_
_entity.id
_entity.type
_entity.pdbx_description
1 polymer ?
#
loop_
_entity_poly.entity_id
_entity_poly.type
_entity_poly.pdbx_seq_one_letter_code
_entity_poly.pdbx_strand_id
1 'polypeptide(L)'
;MKFVKQKAEKMGVWLLNTAWGVARVAGGIVERLTNFCRRLGGRVEDMYFPSEFGCNVDPRAVIRNYDEFEKIAHELHEHRREIARAFFGKPDAYFYIYSEDAEAGFTISKEITPIGEDIEYLADDVERGWYEHLRKYGFEPEFHYIPDFRWGTAGDAKSQFIDLDARVVYPDLDILDDIANAMLEYKKKVEELISKYGAVEIREYLER
;
A
#
# COMPACT_ATOMS: atom_id res chain seq x y z
N MET A 1 1.17 -6.62 14.43
CA MET A 1 -0.15 -6.05 14.10
C MET A 1 -1.24 -7.12 14.09
N LYS A 2 -2.18 -7.07 15.05
CA LYS A 2 -3.28 -8.04 15.22
C LYS A 2 -4.38 -7.85 14.18
N PHE A 3 -4.14 -8.31 12.95
CA PHE A 3 -5.19 -8.44 11.95
C PHE A 3 -5.84 -9.83 12.09
N VAL A 4 -7.16 -9.86 12.27
CA VAL A 4 -8.02 -11.06 12.18
C VAL A 4 -7.90 -12.09 13.31
N LYS A 5 -8.49 -11.77 14.47
CA LYS A 5 -9.34 -12.68 15.28
C LYS A 5 -9.61 -12.03 16.63
N GLN A 6 -10.64 -11.21 16.73
CA GLN A 6 -11.53 -11.18 17.90
C GLN A 6 -12.75 -10.29 17.62
N LYS A 7 -13.92 -10.85 17.93
CA LYS A 7 -15.28 -10.28 17.81
C LYS A 7 -15.94 -10.30 16.43
N ALA A 8 -15.86 -11.45 15.78
CA ALA A 8 -17.04 -12.01 15.12
C ALA A 8 -17.94 -12.61 16.21
N GLU A 9 -18.69 -11.77 16.92
CA GLU A 9 -19.87 -12.13 17.72
C GLU A 9 -20.47 -10.84 18.29
N LYS A 10 -21.70 -10.52 17.86
CA LYS A 10 -22.46 -9.27 18.06
C LYS A 10 -22.18 -8.14 17.06
N MET A 11 -22.72 -8.27 15.85
CA MET A 11 -23.66 -7.29 15.30
C MET A 11 -24.55 -7.98 14.26
N GLY A 12 -25.60 -8.63 14.75
CA GLY A 12 -26.73 -8.96 13.91
C GLY A 12 -27.41 -7.67 13.46
N VAL A 13 -27.88 -7.68 12.21
CA VAL A 13 -28.85 -6.72 11.66
C VAL A 13 -28.33 -5.27 11.48
N TRP A 14 -27.47 -5.07 10.48
CA TRP A 14 -27.40 -3.80 9.73
C TRP A 14 -27.32 -4.00 8.21
N LEU A 15 -27.66 -5.21 7.75
CA LEU A 15 -27.42 -5.76 6.42
C LEU A 15 -28.42 -5.32 5.32
N LEU A 16 -29.03 -4.14 5.40
CA LEU A 16 -30.03 -3.72 4.40
C LEU A 16 -29.91 -2.26 3.91
N ASN A 17 -28.76 -1.60 4.03
CA ASN A 17 -28.57 -0.24 3.47
C ASN A 17 -27.15 0.06 2.97
N THR A 18 -26.36 -0.93 2.51
CA THR A 18 -25.06 -0.68 1.85
C THR A 18 -25.25 -0.43 0.35
N ALA A 19 -26.05 0.60 0.05
CA ALA A 19 -25.69 1.53 -0.99
C ALA A 19 -24.93 2.64 -0.23
N TRP A 20 -23.77 3.16 -0.63
CA TRP A 20 -23.71 4.02 -1.82
C TRP A 20 -25.01 4.77 -2.09
N GLY A 21 -25.71 5.18 -1.01
CA GLY A 21 -27.04 5.74 -0.98
C GLY A 21 -27.04 7.12 -1.62
N VAL A 22 -26.93 7.15 -2.95
CA VAL A 22 -27.78 7.85 -3.92
C VAL A 22 -28.03 9.35 -3.67
N ALA A 23 -27.25 10.04 -2.82
CA ALA A 23 -27.58 11.43 -2.47
C ALA A 23 -26.40 12.41 -2.36
N ARG A 24 -25.17 12.07 -2.79
CA ARG A 24 -24.09 13.08 -2.86
C ARG A 24 -22.94 12.84 -3.85
N VAL A 25 -23.02 11.85 -4.74
CA VAL A 25 -21.93 11.47 -5.66
C VAL A 25 -22.30 11.81 -7.10
N ALA A 26 -22.48 13.09 -7.38
CA ALA A 26 -22.51 13.62 -8.74
C ALA A 26 -21.41 14.68 -8.81
N GLY A 27 -20.21 14.30 -9.30
CA GLY A 27 -19.07 15.20 -9.53
C GLY A 27 -18.01 15.30 -8.41
N GLY A 28 -17.90 14.33 -7.51
CA GLY A 28 -16.95 14.34 -6.39
C GLY A 28 -15.66 13.53 -6.64
N ILE A 29 -14.63 13.73 -5.80
CA ILE A 29 -13.33 13.05 -5.91
C ILE A 29 -13.45 11.51 -5.85
N VAL A 30 -14.47 10.98 -5.16
CA VAL A 30 -14.76 9.54 -5.10
C VAL A 30 -15.12 8.95 -6.47
N GLU A 31 -15.88 9.69 -7.29
CA GLU A 31 -16.23 9.27 -8.65
C GLU A 31 -14.99 9.28 -9.54
N ARG A 32 -14.13 10.29 -9.38
CA ARG A 32 -12.84 10.40 -10.06
C ARG A 32 -11.94 9.20 -9.75
N LEU A 33 -11.77 8.86 -8.47
CA LEU A 33 -11.00 7.69 -8.00
C LEU A 33 -11.57 6.37 -8.55
N THR A 34 -12.91 6.22 -8.51
CA THR A 34 -13.61 5.03 -9.02
C THR A 34 -13.38 4.84 -10.53
N ASN A 35 -13.51 5.92 -11.30
CA ASN A 35 -13.30 5.90 -12.74
C ASN A 35 -11.83 5.62 -13.09
N PHE A 36 -10.90 6.23 -12.36
CA PHE A 36 -9.47 5.95 -12.52
C PHE A 36 -9.18 4.46 -12.28
N CYS A 37 -9.61 3.91 -11.14
CA CYS A 37 -9.45 2.50 -10.80
C CYS A 37 -9.95 1.55 -11.89
N ARG A 38 -11.16 1.78 -12.41
CA ARG A 38 -11.76 0.97 -13.48
C ARG A 38 -10.96 1.02 -14.78
N ARG A 39 -10.47 2.21 -15.18
CA ARG A 39 -9.67 2.36 -16.42
C ARG A 39 -8.31 1.67 -16.31
N LEU A 40 -7.74 1.58 -15.11
CA LEU A 40 -6.53 0.79 -14.87
C LEU A 40 -6.80 -0.73 -14.97
N GLY A 41 -8.05 -1.16 -15.14
CA GLY A 41 -8.46 -2.57 -15.08
C GLY A 41 -8.60 -3.09 -13.64
N GLY A 42 -8.62 -2.19 -12.66
CA GLY A 42 -8.76 -2.53 -11.24
C GLY A 42 -10.20 -2.69 -10.78
N ARG A 43 -10.35 -3.18 -9.55
CA ARG A 43 -11.64 -3.32 -8.84
C ARG A 43 -11.61 -2.48 -7.57
N VAL A 44 -12.62 -1.65 -7.36
CA VAL A 44 -12.79 -0.90 -6.10
C VAL A 44 -13.03 -1.89 -4.96
N GLU A 45 -12.37 -1.67 -3.82
CA GLU A 45 -12.50 -2.49 -2.62
C GLU A 45 -13.22 -1.75 -1.50
N ASP A 46 -13.91 -2.52 -0.66
CA ASP A 46 -14.54 -2.01 0.55
C ASP A 46 -13.47 -1.78 1.62
N MET A 47 -13.30 -0.53 2.03
CA MET A 47 -12.35 -0.14 3.07
C MET A 47 -13.00 -0.18 4.46
N TYR A 48 -12.18 -0.33 5.50
CA TYR A 48 -12.67 -0.36 6.87
C TYR A 48 -13.24 1.00 7.31
N PHE A 49 -12.58 2.09 6.90
CA PHE A 49 -13.04 3.44 7.22
C PHE A 49 -13.72 4.09 6.00
N PRO A 50 -14.87 4.78 6.19
CA PRO A 50 -15.56 5.48 5.10
C PRO A 50 -14.74 6.60 4.43
N SER A 51 -13.70 7.10 5.11
CA SER A 51 -12.77 8.11 4.61
C SER A 51 -11.61 7.50 3.81
N GLU A 52 -11.68 6.23 3.46
CA GLU A 52 -10.66 5.53 2.68
C GLU A 52 -11.20 5.04 1.36
N PHE A 53 -10.32 5.02 0.36
CA PHE A 53 -10.59 4.44 -0.95
C PHE A 53 -9.58 3.34 -1.26
N GLY A 54 -10.07 2.17 -1.68
CA GLY A 54 -9.24 1.04 -2.10
C GLY A 54 -9.47 0.69 -3.56
N CYS A 55 -8.40 0.44 -4.29
CA CYS A 55 -8.43 -0.10 -5.65
C CYS A 55 -7.46 -1.27 -5.78
N ASN A 56 -8.01 -2.46 -5.98
CA ASN A 56 -7.24 -3.65 -6.32
C ASN A 56 -6.83 -3.60 -7.77
N VAL A 57 -5.56 -3.34 -8.02
CA VAL A 57 -5.02 -3.14 -9.36
C VAL A 57 -3.56 -3.61 -9.41
N ASP A 58 -3.07 -3.95 -10.59
CA ASP A 58 -1.62 -4.11 -10.78
C ASP A 58 -0.94 -2.74 -10.59
N PRO A 59 0.01 -2.58 -9.65
CA PRO A 59 0.73 -1.32 -9.47
C PRO A 59 1.44 -0.83 -10.74
N ARG A 60 1.83 -1.75 -11.64
CA ARG A 60 2.39 -1.37 -12.95
C ARG A 60 1.39 -0.64 -13.84
N ALA A 61 0.10 -0.83 -13.65
CA ALA A 61 -0.91 -0.06 -14.36
C ALA A 61 -0.97 1.39 -13.88
N VAL A 62 -0.77 1.62 -12.57
CA VAL A 62 -0.65 2.96 -11.99
C VAL A 62 0.55 3.68 -12.58
N ILE A 63 1.73 3.04 -12.59
CA ILE A 63 2.96 3.56 -13.20
C ILE A 63 2.75 3.96 -14.67
N ARG A 64 2.08 3.12 -15.48
CA ARG A 64 1.79 3.45 -16.89
C ARG A 64 0.84 4.64 -17.08
N ASN A 65 0.14 5.07 -16.04
CA ASN A 65 -0.81 6.18 -16.06
C ASN A 65 -0.47 7.20 -14.96
N TYR A 66 0.83 7.37 -14.67
CA TYR A 66 1.27 8.09 -13.49
C TYR A 66 0.90 9.57 -13.48
N ASP A 67 1.00 10.27 -14.62
CA ASP A 67 0.55 11.67 -14.75
C ASP A 67 -0.89 11.90 -14.28
N GLU A 68 -1.76 10.89 -14.41
CA GLU A 68 -3.12 10.97 -13.94
C GLU A 68 -3.27 10.59 -12.46
N PHE A 69 -2.47 9.63 -11.99
CA PHE A 69 -2.35 9.35 -10.56
C PHE A 69 -1.88 10.60 -9.78
N GLU A 70 -0.84 11.27 -10.27
CA GLU A 70 -0.28 12.50 -9.68
C GLU A 70 -1.35 13.60 -9.61
N LYS A 71 -2.08 13.85 -10.70
CA LYS A 71 -3.20 14.81 -10.70
C LYS A 71 -4.27 14.45 -9.68
N ILE A 72 -4.63 13.17 -9.59
CA ILE A 72 -5.59 12.68 -8.59
C ILE A 72 -5.05 12.89 -7.17
N ALA A 73 -3.76 12.70 -6.94
CA ALA A 73 -3.13 12.92 -5.65
C ALA A 73 -3.26 14.40 -5.23
N HIS A 74 -2.93 15.33 -6.12
CA HIS A 74 -3.13 16.76 -5.89
C HIS A 74 -4.61 17.12 -5.66
N GLU A 75 -5.53 16.64 -6.50
CA GLU A 75 -6.97 16.85 -6.33
C GLU A 75 -7.46 16.31 -4.98
N LEU A 76 -6.98 15.13 -4.57
CA LEU A 76 -7.35 14.53 -3.28
C LEU A 76 -6.87 15.37 -2.10
N HIS A 77 -5.67 15.94 -2.16
CA HIS A 77 -5.15 16.84 -1.14
C HIS A 77 -6.01 18.12 -1.00
N GLU A 78 -6.46 18.69 -2.12
CA GLU A 78 -7.40 19.82 -2.13
C GLU A 78 -8.77 19.45 -1.52
N HIS A 79 -9.19 18.19 -1.72
CA HIS A 79 -10.46 17.62 -1.26
C HIS A 79 -10.35 16.72 -0.02
N ARG A 80 -9.31 16.90 0.82
CA ARG A 80 -8.96 16.01 1.95
C ARG A 80 -10.08 15.65 2.95
N ARG A 81 -11.16 16.43 2.98
CA ARG A 81 -12.34 16.17 3.85
C ARG A 81 -13.23 15.03 3.37
N GLU A 82 -13.14 14.64 2.09
CA GLU A 82 -13.96 13.57 1.52
C GLU A 82 -13.29 12.21 1.69
N ILE A 83 -12.00 12.12 1.35
CA ILE A 83 -11.19 10.92 1.44
C ILE A 83 -9.84 11.31 2.04
N ALA A 84 -9.52 10.72 3.19
CA ALA A 84 -8.27 10.92 3.91
C ALA A 84 -7.13 10.09 3.30
N ARG A 85 -7.45 8.87 2.82
CA ARG A 85 -6.46 7.95 2.27
C ARG A 85 -6.97 7.21 1.04
N ALA A 86 -6.13 7.06 0.03
CA ALA A 86 -6.43 6.25 -1.13
C ALA A 86 -5.30 5.25 -1.39
N PHE A 87 -5.65 4.02 -1.77
CA PHE A 87 -4.71 2.93 -2.00
C PHE A 87 -4.94 2.30 -3.39
N PHE A 88 -3.87 2.11 -4.16
CA PHE A 88 -3.90 1.55 -5.51
C PHE A 88 -2.84 0.47 -5.66
N GLY A 89 -3.26 -0.80 -5.61
CA GLY A 89 -2.34 -1.90 -5.81
C GLY A 89 -2.90 -3.22 -5.31
N LYS A 90 -1.99 -4.11 -4.93
CA LYS A 90 -2.30 -5.38 -4.28
C LYS A 90 -1.80 -5.34 -2.83
N PRO A 91 -2.28 -6.23 -1.95
CA PRO A 91 -1.84 -6.25 -0.56
C PRO A 91 -0.32 -6.32 -0.37
N ASP A 92 0.40 -6.89 -1.34
CA ASP A 92 1.86 -7.08 -1.28
C ASP A 92 2.68 -5.96 -1.94
N ALA A 93 2.04 -5.07 -2.70
CA ALA A 93 2.67 -3.89 -3.31
C ALA A 93 1.60 -2.89 -3.78
N TYR A 94 1.67 -1.65 -3.32
CA TYR A 94 0.65 -0.63 -3.67
C TYR A 94 1.17 0.79 -3.55
N PHE A 95 0.58 1.67 -4.35
CA PHE A 95 0.64 3.12 -4.15
C PHE A 95 -0.36 3.54 -3.09
N TYR A 96 -0.04 4.60 -2.36
CA TYR A 96 -1.00 5.26 -1.49
C TYR A 96 -0.88 6.77 -1.56
N ILE A 97 -1.96 7.43 -1.16
CA ILE A 97 -2.04 8.88 -1.01
C ILE A 97 -2.61 9.15 0.39
N TYR A 98 -1.90 9.94 1.18
CA TYR A 98 -2.37 10.49 2.46
C TYR A 98 -2.66 11.98 2.25
N SER A 99 -3.94 12.29 2.06
CA SER A 99 -4.38 13.61 1.62
C SER A 99 -4.24 14.67 2.71
N GLU A 100 -4.34 14.30 3.98
CA GLU A 100 -4.16 15.22 5.11
C GLU A 100 -2.71 15.63 5.29
N ASP A 101 -1.78 14.70 5.12
CA ASP A 101 -0.35 14.89 5.34
C ASP A 101 0.37 15.51 4.15
N ALA A 102 -0.34 15.66 3.02
CA ALA A 102 0.28 16.07 1.77
C ALA A 102 1.42 15.08 1.40
N GLU A 103 1.11 13.79 1.43
CA GLU A 103 2.05 12.72 1.12
C GLU A 103 1.45 11.71 0.13
N ALA A 104 2.30 11.14 -0.72
CA ALA A 104 2.03 9.94 -1.47
C ALA A 104 3.24 9.01 -1.38
N GLY A 105 3.04 7.71 -1.59
CA GLY A 105 4.12 6.76 -1.47
C GLY A 105 3.86 5.44 -2.14
N PHE A 106 4.88 4.59 -2.08
CA PHE A 106 4.83 3.23 -2.56
C PHE A 106 5.30 2.27 -1.47
N THR A 107 4.54 1.21 -1.25
CA THR A 107 4.82 0.21 -0.23
C THR A 107 5.00 -1.16 -0.85
N ILE A 108 5.98 -1.92 -0.34
CA ILE A 108 6.03 -3.38 -0.44
C ILE A 108 5.74 -3.91 0.96
N SER A 109 4.74 -4.77 1.08
CA SER A 109 4.38 -5.40 2.35
C SER A 109 4.42 -6.91 2.17
N LYS A 110 5.07 -7.60 3.10
CA LYS A 110 5.19 -9.07 3.10
C LYS A 110 4.79 -9.61 4.45
N GLU A 111 3.70 -10.37 4.48
CA GLU A 111 3.33 -11.18 5.63
C GLU A 111 3.88 -12.60 5.43
N ILE A 112 4.59 -13.12 6.42
CA ILE A 112 5.36 -14.36 6.34
C ILE A 112 5.10 -15.28 7.52
N THR A 113 5.38 -16.57 7.33
CA THR A 113 5.38 -17.56 8.40
C THR A 113 6.39 -17.17 9.49
N PRO A 114 6.09 -17.38 10.78
CA PRO A 114 7.02 -17.05 11.84
C PRO A 114 8.35 -17.81 11.74
N ILE A 115 9.46 -17.08 11.83
CA ILE A 115 10.83 -17.59 11.92
C ILE A 115 11.49 -17.26 13.27
N GLY A 116 10.70 -16.77 14.23
CA GLY A 116 11.19 -16.44 15.57
C GLY A 116 12.10 -15.22 15.55
N GLU A 117 13.23 -15.30 16.26
CA GLU A 117 14.21 -14.21 16.39
C GLU A 117 14.99 -13.96 15.09
N ASP A 118 15.00 -14.92 14.15
CA ASP A 118 15.65 -14.77 12.85
C ASP A 118 15.04 -13.67 11.97
N ILE A 119 13.88 -13.15 12.35
CA ILE A 119 13.26 -11.97 11.74
C ILE A 119 14.17 -10.74 11.80
N GLU A 120 14.97 -10.58 12.85
CA GLU A 120 15.89 -9.45 13.00
C GLU A 120 16.97 -9.48 11.91
N TYR A 121 17.59 -10.64 11.69
CA TYR A 121 18.59 -10.81 10.63
C TYR A 121 18.00 -10.69 9.23
N LEU A 122 16.80 -11.22 9.01
CA LEU A 122 16.08 -11.03 7.75
C LEU A 122 15.77 -9.55 7.51
N ALA A 123 15.31 -8.84 8.54
CA ALA A 123 14.97 -7.43 8.45
C ALA A 123 16.21 -6.58 8.11
N ASP A 124 17.34 -6.82 8.79
CA ASP A 124 18.61 -6.13 8.50
C ASP A 124 19.10 -6.39 7.07
N ASP A 125 19.02 -7.64 6.58
CA ASP A 125 19.41 -7.99 5.21
C ASP A 125 18.51 -7.31 4.16
N VAL A 126 17.20 -7.25 4.44
CA VAL A 126 16.21 -6.60 3.56
C VAL A 126 16.39 -5.09 3.55
N GLU A 127 16.52 -4.45 4.71
CA GLU A 127 16.67 -3.00 4.81
C GLU A 127 17.96 -2.52 4.12
N ARG A 128 19.09 -3.16 4.43
CA ARG A 128 20.37 -2.84 3.79
C ARG A 128 20.29 -3.02 2.28
N GLY A 129 19.76 -4.15 1.83
CA GLY A 129 19.64 -4.44 0.41
C GLY A 129 18.70 -3.46 -0.31
N TRP A 130 17.65 -2.98 0.37
CA TRP A 130 16.71 -2.00 -0.17
C TRP A 130 17.39 -0.65 -0.41
N TYR A 131 18.13 -0.14 0.57
CA TYR A 131 18.91 1.10 0.40
C TYR A 131 19.98 0.96 -0.69
N GLU A 132 20.76 -0.13 -0.68
CA GLU A 132 21.76 -0.37 -1.73
C GLU A 132 21.13 -0.43 -3.12
N HIS A 133 19.96 -1.05 -3.24
CA HIS A 133 19.23 -1.13 -4.50
C HIS A 133 18.76 0.25 -4.96
N LEU A 134 18.08 1.03 -4.12
CA LEU A 134 17.58 2.35 -4.52
C LEU A 134 18.70 3.32 -4.87
N ARG A 135 19.82 3.32 -4.14
CA ARG A 135 21.01 4.12 -4.46
C ARG A 135 21.57 3.79 -5.84
N LYS A 136 21.58 2.50 -6.22
CA LYS A 136 22.03 2.07 -7.55
C LYS A 136 21.15 2.63 -8.68
N TYR A 137 19.88 2.93 -8.39
CA TYR A 137 18.95 3.56 -9.32
C TYR A 137 18.98 5.11 -9.24
N GLY A 138 19.86 5.67 -8.40
CA GLY A 138 20.03 7.11 -8.23
C GLY A 138 19.17 7.72 -7.12
N PHE A 139 18.44 6.90 -6.35
CA PHE A 139 17.56 7.37 -5.28
C PHE A 139 18.26 7.29 -3.93
N GLU A 140 18.67 8.44 -3.44
CA GLU A 140 19.12 8.64 -2.06
C GLU A 140 17.96 9.11 -1.17
N PRO A 141 17.72 8.47 0.00
CA PRO A 141 16.64 8.85 0.92
C PRO A 141 16.64 10.33 1.30
N GLU A 142 17.81 10.87 1.64
CA GLU A 142 17.96 12.26 2.11
C GLU A 142 17.55 13.32 1.07
N PHE A 143 17.39 12.92 -0.20
CA PHE A 143 17.13 13.84 -1.31
C PHE A 143 15.84 13.54 -2.08
N HIS A 144 15.36 12.29 -2.09
CA HIS A 144 14.29 11.88 -3.01
C HIS A 144 13.06 11.31 -2.32
N TYR A 145 13.19 10.72 -1.13
CA TYR A 145 12.05 10.10 -0.45
C TYR A 145 12.30 9.88 1.04
N ILE A 146 11.23 9.92 1.84
CA ILE A 146 11.30 9.60 3.27
C ILE A 146 11.11 8.08 3.43
N PRO A 147 12.14 7.33 3.83
CA PRO A 147 12.02 5.89 4.05
C PRO A 147 11.25 5.62 5.35
N ASP A 148 10.46 4.55 5.37
CA ASP A 148 10.00 3.89 6.59
C ASP A 148 10.14 2.38 6.42
N PHE A 149 10.91 1.76 7.32
CA PHE A 149 11.14 0.33 7.35
C PHE A 149 10.56 -0.24 8.64
N ARG A 150 9.64 -1.20 8.51
CA ARG A 150 8.99 -1.81 9.66
C ARG A 150 9.00 -3.32 9.52
N TRP A 151 9.20 -3.98 10.64
CA TRP A 151 9.03 -5.41 10.76
C TRP A 151 8.45 -5.74 12.13
N GLY A 152 7.91 -6.94 12.25
CA GLY A 152 7.47 -7.42 13.55
C GLY A 152 6.52 -8.60 13.48
N THR A 153 5.82 -8.82 14.58
CA THR A 153 4.90 -9.95 14.73
C THR A 153 3.45 -9.48 14.57
N ALA A 154 2.68 -10.19 13.76
CA ALA A 154 1.27 -9.98 13.51
C ALA A 154 0.38 -11.01 14.23
N GLY A 155 -0.86 -10.60 14.54
CA GLY A 155 -1.81 -11.44 15.27
C GLY A 155 -1.37 -11.79 16.70
N ASP A 156 -1.75 -13.00 17.11
CA ASP A 156 -1.26 -13.68 18.31
C ASP A 156 -0.01 -14.51 17.97
N ALA A 157 0.99 -13.90 17.30
CA ALA A 157 2.19 -14.58 16.79
C ALA A 157 1.94 -15.64 15.71
N LYS A 158 0.91 -15.42 14.87
CA LYS A 158 0.58 -16.33 13.77
C LYS A 158 1.33 -16.02 12.49
N SER A 159 1.84 -14.80 12.38
CA SER A 159 2.60 -14.31 11.24
C SER A 159 3.62 -13.27 11.69
N GLN A 160 4.64 -13.06 10.88
CA GLN A 160 5.55 -11.92 10.96
C GLN A 160 5.40 -11.09 9.70
N PHE A 161 5.82 -9.83 9.73
CA PHE A 161 5.72 -8.95 8.58
C PHE A 161 6.99 -8.14 8.36
N ILE A 162 7.18 -7.73 7.10
CA ILE A 162 8.20 -6.78 6.65
C ILE A 162 7.53 -5.80 5.70
N ASP A 163 7.64 -4.51 6.01
CA ASP A 163 7.10 -3.41 5.22
C ASP A 163 8.25 -2.47 4.81
N LEU A 164 8.37 -2.23 3.50
CA LEU A 164 9.24 -1.23 2.90
C LEU A 164 8.36 -0.10 2.38
N ASP A 165 8.57 1.12 2.86
CA ASP A 165 7.74 2.27 2.48
C ASP A 165 8.61 3.45 2.03
N ALA A 166 8.38 3.92 0.81
CA ALA A 166 9.00 5.12 0.28
C ALA A 166 7.96 6.23 0.08
N ARG A 167 8.12 7.32 0.83
CA ARG A 167 7.22 8.48 0.82
C ARG A 167 7.80 9.67 0.10
N VAL A 168 6.93 10.39 -0.59
CA VAL A 168 7.24 11.65 -1.25
C VAL A 168 6.18 12.68 -0.86
N VAL A 169 6.63 13.90 -0.58
CA VAL A 169 5.77 15.01 -0.17
C VAL A 169 5.42 15.87 -1.39
N TYR A 170 4.26 16.52 -1.39
CA TYR A 170 3.94 17.48 -2.46
C TYR A 170 4.88 18.70 -2.41
N PRO A 171 5.15 19.33 -3.57
CA PRO A 171 4.66 19.00 -4.90
C PRO A 171 5.53 17.99 -5.67
N ASP A 172 6.57 17.45 -5.06
CA ASP A 172 7.66 16.74 -5.75
C ASP A 172 7.32 15.26 -6.03
N LEU A 173 6.08 14.97 -6.44
CA LEU A 173 5.62 13.61 -6.70
C LEU A 173 6.13 13.01 -8.02
N ASP A 174 6.80 13.80 -8.84
CA ASP A 174 7.28 13.43 -10.18
C ASP A 174 8.25 12.24 -10.17
N ILE A 175 8.92 12.00 -9.04
CA ILE A 175 9.90 10.90 -8.89
C ILE A 175 9.30 9.58 -8.37
N LEU A 176 8.06 9.60 -7.88
CA LEU A 176 7.52 8.46 -7.13
C LEU A 176 7.19 7.25 -8.04
N ASP A 177 6.96 7.43 -9.35
CA ASP A 177 6.82 6.30 -10.27
C ASP A 177 8.13 5.55 -10.51
N ASP A 178 9.24 6.29 -10.65
CA ASP A 178 10.58 5.72 -10.78
C ASP A 178 11.00 4.98 -9.50
N ILE A 179 10.71 5.55 -8.33
CA ILE A 179 10.91 4.87 -7.03
C ILE A 179 10.07 3.59 -6.97
N ALA A 180 8.79 3.66 -7.31
CA ALA A 180 7.90 2.51 -7.30
C ALA A 180 8.37 1.41 -8.27
N ASN A 181 8.87 1.78 -9.45
CA ASN A 181 9.50 0.83 -10.39
C ASN A 181 10.70 0.12 -9.75
N ALA A 182 11.64 0.88 -9.18
CA ALA A 182 12.82 0.32 -8.52
C ALA A 182 12.43 -0.59 -7.34
N MET A 183 11.45 -0.18 -6.52
CA MET A 183 10.92 -1.01 -5.46
C MET A 183 10.30 -2.31 -6.00
N LEU A 184 9.46 -2.24 -7.04
CA LEU A 184 8.87 -3.43 -7.66
C LEU A 184 9.92 -4.43 -8.20
N GLU A 185 11.06 -3.94 -8.67
CA GLU A 185 12.20 -4.79 -9.04
C GLU A 185 12.86 -5.43 -7.81
N TYR A 186 13.02 -4.65 -6.73
CA TYR A 186 13.55 -5.14 -5.45
C TYR A 186 12.62 -6.16 -4.77
N LYS A 187 11.31 -6.11 -5.00
CA LYS A 187 10.33 -7.04 -4.42
C LYS A 187 10.73 -8.52 -4.60
N LYS A 188 11.26 -8.88 -5.77
CA LYS A 188 11.75 -10.25 -6.03
C LYS A 188 12.92 -10.61 -5.11
N LYS A 189 13.80 -9.65 -4.80
CA LYS A 189 14.91 -9.86 -3.88
C LYS A 189 14.44 -10.09 -2.44
N VAL A 190 13.39 -9.38 -2.03
CA VAL A 190 12.74 -9.60 -0.72
C VAL A 190 12.22 -11.04 -0.62
N GLU A 191 11.56 -11.55 -1.67
CA GLU A 191 11.06 -12.93 -1.72
C GLU A 191 12.19 -13.99 -1.64
N GLU A 192 13.33 -13.73 -2.29
CA GLU A 192 14.53 -14.56 -2.19
C GLU A 192 15.11 -14.57 -0.76
N LEU A 193 15.16 -13.41 -0.10
CA LEU A 193 15.64 -13.28 1.27
C LEU A 193 14.70 -13.99 2.25
N ILE A 194 13.38 -13.77 2.17
CA ILE A 194 12.38 -14.48 2.97
C ILE A 194 12.59 -16.00 2.87
N SER A 195 12.76 -16.52 1.65
CA SER A 195 12.97 -17.95 1.41
C SER A 195 14.29 -18.46 2.01
N LYS A 196 15.37 -17.66 1.94
CA LYS A 196 16.69 -17.99 2.52
C LYS A 196 16.61 -18.19 4.04
N TYR A 197 15.76 -17.43 4.72
CA TYR A 197 15.54 -17.54 6.17
C TYR A 197 14.49 -18.61 6.54
N GLY A 198 14.05 -19.44 5.59
CA GLY A 198 13.10 -20.52 5.83
C GLY A 198 11.65 -20.06 6.04
N ALA A 199 11.35 -18.78 5.81
CA ALA A 199 10.01 -18.24 5.83
C ALA A 199 9.30 -18.44 4.48
N VAL A 200 7.96 -18.46 4.51
CA VAL A 200 7.11 -18.45 3.32
C VAL A 200 6.10 -17.32 3.45
N GLU A 201 5.83 -16.62 2.34
CA GLU A 201 4.78 -15.61 2.30
C GLU A 201 3.40 -16.24 2.54
N ILE A 202 2.68 -15.71 3.53
CA ILE A 202 1.33 -16.14 3.85
C ILE A 202 0.38 -15.47 2.86
N ARG A 203 -0.06 -16.24 1.86
CA ARG A 203 -1.03 -15.79 0.85
C ARG A 203 -2.49 -15.89 1.31
N GLU A 204 -2.76 -16.24 2.58
CA GLU A 204 -4.10 -16.62 3.06
C GLU A 204 -5.20 -15.54 2.90
N TYR A 205 -4.86 -14.33 2.45
CA TYR A 205 -5.81 -13.25 2.16
C TYR A 205 -6.03 -12.97 0.66
N LEU A 206 -5.37 -13.67 -0.28
CA LEU A 206 -5.44 -13.32 -1.71
C LEU A 206 -6.55 -14.03 -2.50
N GLU A 207 -7.25 -15.02 -1.92
CA GLU A 207 -8.23 -15.85 -2.64
C GLU A 207 -9.58 -16.06 -1.93
N ARG A 208 -10.04 -15.11 -1.10
CA ARG A 208 -11.42 -15.12 -0.59
C ARG A 208 -12.19 -13.87 -0.98
#